data_AF-G0RPX1-F1
#
_entry.id   AF-G0RPX1-F1
#
_cell.length_a   1.000
_cell.length_b   1.000
_cell.length_c   1.000
_cell.angle_alpha   90.00
_cell.angle_beta   90.00
_cell.angle_gamma   90.00
#
_symmetry.space_group_name_H-M   'P 1'
#
loop_
_entity.id
_entity.type
_entity.pdbx_description
1 polymer ?
#
loop_
_entity_poly.entity_id
_entity_poly.type
_entity_poly.pdbx_seq_one_letter_code
_entity_poly.pdbx_strand_id
1 'polypeptide(L)'
;TVFSLIIINKAGGLIYNKTFHEGGLNKISTNDYLVLAGTFHGVHAITARLNPVKPVAPPPTPGTNEPPNRPEPSSGLEVLETENFRMQCFNTLTGTKFLLFTETTQTNVDVTIKRIYDLYADYVMKNPFYSLEMPIRCDIFDRKLLSYIREINNR
;
A
#
# COMPACT_ATOMS: atom_id res chain seq x y z
N THR A 1 1.74 12.14 12.36
CA THR A 1 2.22 10.82 12.85
C THR A 1 1.77 9.65 11.98
N VAL A 2 2.57 8.58 11.84
CA VAL A 2 2.18 7.29 11.24
C VAL A 2 1.59 6.36 12.29
N PHE A 3 0.38 5.86 12.06
CA PHE A 3 -0.38 5.03 13.01
C PHE A 3 -0.22 3.53 12.76
N SER A 4 -0.44 3.06 11.53
CA SER A 4 -0.40 1.63 11.20
C SER A 4 -0.09 1.38 9.72
N LEU A 5 0.42 0.19 9.43
CA LEU A 5 0.64 -0.33 8.09
C LEU A 5 -0.15 -1.63 7.93
N ILE A 6 -0.83 -1.76 6.79
CA ILE A 6 -1.49 -2.98 6.34
C ILE A 6 -0.94 -3.33 4.96
N ILE A 7 -0.58 -4.59 4.73
CA ILE A 7 -0.20 -5.08 3.40
C ILE A 7 -1.20 -6.14 2.98
N ILE A 8 -1.78 -5.92 1.80
CA ILE A 8 -2.76 -6.79 1.18
C ILE A 8 -2.13 -7.38 -0.08
N ASN A 9 -2.26 -8.68 -0.24
CA ASN A 9 -1.72 -9.40 -1.38
C ASN A 9 -2.55 -9.13 -2.66
N LYS A 10 -2.13 -9.69 -3.80
CA LYS A 10 -2.81 -9.42 -5.08
C LYS A 10 -4.22 -10.00 -5.13
N ALA A 11 -4.50 -11.02 -4.33
CA ALA A 11 -5.80 -11.67 -4.22
C ALA A 11 -6.75 -10.99 -3.20
N GLY A 12 -6.32 -9.90 -2.56
CA GLY A 12 -7.13 -9.20 -1.55
C GLY A 12 -7.04 -9.77 -0.14
N GLY A 13 -6.13 -10.71 0.10
CA GLY A 13 -5.85 -11.27 1.42
C GLY A 13 -4.88 -10.41 2.23
N LEU A 14 -5.14 -10.29 3.53
CA LEU A 14 -4.22 -9.67 4.48
C LEU A 14 -2.96 -10.53 4.63
N ILE A 15 -1.78 -9.96 4.38
CA ILE A 15 -0.50 -10.63 4.60
C ILE A 15 0.36 -9.97 5.66
N TYR A 16 0.05 -8.73 6.06
CA TYR A 16 0.75 -8.05 7.14
C TYR A 16 -0.10 -6.97 7.77
N ASN A 17 -0.02 -6.83 9.08
CA ASN A 17 -0.57 -5.70 9.83
C ASN A 17 0.37 -5.32 10.98
N LYS A 18 0.62 -4.02 11.16
CA LYS A 18 1.42 -3.51 12.27
C LYS A 18 0.92 -2.14 12.71
N THR A 19 0.83 -1.95 14.02
CA THR A 19 0.54 -0.65 14.64
C THR A 19 1.82 -0.06 15.22
N PHE A 20 2.06 1.23 14.97
CA PHE A 20 3.28 1.93 15.39
C PHE A 20 3.03 2.97 16.48
N HIS A 21 1.79 3.41 16.69
CA HIS A 21 1.42 4.40 17.69
C HIS A 21 0.31 3.85 18.59
N GLU A 22 0.59 3.70 19.89
CA GLU A 22 -0.42 3.29 20.87
C GLU A 22 -1.38 4.46 21.14
N GLY A 23 -2.69 4.21 21.05
CA GLY A 23 -3.72 5.24 21.22
C GLY A 23 -4.03 6.10 19.99
N GLY A 24 -3.37 5.88 18.85
CA GLY A 24 -3.68 6.62 17.61
C GLY A 24 -4.94 6.09 16.91
N LEU A 25 -5.07 4.77 16.81
CA LEU A 25 -6.24 4.09 16.23
C LEU A 25 -6.71 3.00 17.19
N ASN A 26 -8.02 2.73 17.18
CA ASN A 26 -8.59 1.61 17.92
C ASN A 26 -8.05 0.29 17.38
N LYS A 27 -7.62 -0.59 18.29
CA LYS A 27 -7.21 -1.95 17.92
C LYS A 27 -8.45 -2.75 17.57
N ILE A 28 -8.44 -3.35 16.39
CA ILE A 28 -9.48 -4.28 15.93
C ILE A 28 -8.95 -5.71 15.95
N SER A 29 -9.85 -6.70 15.88
CA SER A 29 -9.44 -8.11 15.90
C SER A 29 -8.74 -8.50 14.60
N THR A 30 -7.99 -9.61 14.62
CA THR A 30 -7.37 -10.17 13.40
C THR A 30 -8.41 -10.49 12.33
N ASN A 31 -9.60 -10.96 12.72
CA ASN A 31 -10.69 -11.24 11.79
C ASN A 31 -11.21 -9.96 11.14
N ASP A 32 -11.30 -8.86 11.89
CA ASP A 32 -11.71 -7.58 11.34
C ASP A 32 -10.67 -7.03 10.34
N TYR A 33 -9.38 -7.23 10.60
CA TYR A 33 -8.34 -6.91 9.61
C TYR A 33 -8.45 -7.74 8.33
N LEU A 34 -8.80 -9.03 8.45
CA LEU A 34 -9.04 -9.90 7.28
C LEU A 34 -10.24 -9.40 6.46
N VAL A 35 -11.34 -9.05 7.13
CA VAL A 35 -12.52 -8.48 6.49
C VAL A 35 -12.17 -7.14 5.84
N LEU A 36 -11.49 -6.24 6.56
CA LEU A 36 -11.06 -4.93 6.07
C LEU A 36 -10.20 -5.05 4.81
N ALA A 37 -9.25 -6.00 4.78
CA ALA A 37 -8.42 -6.23 3.61
C ALA A 37 -9.25 -6.64 2.38
N GLY A 38 -10.18 -7.57 2.56
CA GLY A 38 -11.09 -8.00 1.49
C GLY A 38 -12.02 -6.89 1.01
N THR A 39 -12.61 -6.13 1.95
CA THR A 39 -13.47 -4.99 1.64
C THR A 39 -12.70 -3.91 0.88
N PHE A 40 -11.51 -3.55 1.35
CA PHE A 40 -10.67 -2.56 0.68
C PHE A 40 -10.32 -3.02 -0.74
N HIS A 41 -9.96 -4.29 -0.93
CA HIS A 41 -9.63 -4.84 -2.24
C HIS A 41 -10.82 -4.70 -3.22
N GLY A 42 -12.04 -5.00 -2.76
CA GLY A 42 -13.26 -4.79 -3.53
C GLY A 42 -13.51 -3.32 -3.86
N VAL A 43 -13.43 -2.42 -2.87
CA VAL A 43 -13.60 -0.97 -3.06
C VAL A 43 -12.57 -0.41 -4.04
N HIS A 44 -11.31 -0.84 -3.95
CA HIS A 44 -10.26 -0.43 -4.88
C HIS A 44 -10.57 -0.86 -6.32
N ALA A 45 -11.12 -2.06 -6.52
CA ALA A 45 -11.53 -2.52 -7.85
C ALA A 45 -12.75 -1.76 -8.40
N ILE A 46 -13.72 -1.44 -7.55
CA ILE A 46 -14.92 -0.66 -7.92
C ILE A 46 -14.53 0.76 -8.33
N THR A 47 -13.72 1.43 -7.51
CA THR A 47 -13.25 2.80 -7.76
C THR A 47 -12.45 2.92 -9.07
N ALA A 48 -11.65 1.91 -9.41
CA ALA A 48 -10.97 1.85 -10.71
C ALA A 48 -11.94 1.80 -11.92
N ARG A 49 -13.17 1.27 -11.74
CA ARG A 49 -14.21 1.25 -12.79
C ARG A 49 -15.08 2.49 -12.81
N LEU A 50 -15.14 3.21 -11.69
CA LEU A 50 -15.85 4.48 -11.58
C LEU A 50 -15.07 5.67 -12.14
N ASN A 51 -13.84 5.45 -12.62
CA ASN A 51 -13.03 6.52 -13.20
C ASN A 51 -13.75 7.16 -14.39
N PRO A 52 -14.11 8.46 -14.31
CA PRO A 52 -14.83 9.15 -15.38
C PRO A 52 -13.97 9.36 -16.63
N VAL A 53 -12.64 9.31 -16.49
CA VAL A 53 -11.70 9.50 -17.59
C VAL A 53 -11.20 8.14 -18.05
N LYS A 54 -11.56 7.75 -19.28
CA LYS A 54 -11.00 6.55 -19.89
C LYS A 54 -9.53 6.81 -20.25
N PRO A 55 -8.61 5.89 -19.93
CA PRO A 55 -7.21 6.00 -20.37
C PRO A 55 -7.16 6.10 -21.89
N VAL A 56 -6.78 7.26 -22.42
CA VAL A 56 -6.56 7.46 -23.85
C VAL A 56 -5.12 7.04 -24.15
N ALA A 57 -4.92 6.17 -25.14
CA ALA A 57 -3.58 5.82 -25.59
C ALA A 57 -2.87 7.09 -26.09
N PRO A 58 -1.63 7.36 -25.68
CA PRO A 58 -0.86 8.47 -26.23
C PRO A 58 -0.81 8.35 -27.77
N PRO A 59 -0.92 9.47 -28.51
CA PRO A 59 -0.77 9.44 -29.96
C PRO A 59 0.61 8.88 -30.34
N PRO A 60 0.72 8.09 -31.42
CA PRO A 60 1.99 7.55 -31.86
C PRO A 60 2.96 8.69 -32.20
N THR A 61 4.18 8.63 -31.67
CA THR A 61 5.23 9.60 -32.00
C THR A 61 5.72 9.31 -33.43
N PRO A 62 5.67 10.28 -34.37
CA PRO A 62 6.14 10.05 -35.73
C PRO A 62 7.65 9.77 -35.74
N GLY A 63 8.07 8.63 -36.30
CA GLY A 63 9.49 8.30 -36.51
C GLY A 63 10.14 7.42 -35.45
N THR A 64 9.43 6.97 -34.41
CA THR A 64 9.93 5.97 -33.46
C THR A 64 9.27 4.60 -33.71
N ASN A 65 10.07 3.54 -33.78
CA ASN A 65 9.59 2.14 -33.84
C ASN A 65 9.16 1.64 -32.44
N GLU A 66 8.65 2.53 -31.59
CA GLU A 66 8.20 2.16 -30.25
C GLU A 66 6.81 1.52 -30.34
N PRO A 67 6.56 0.41 -29.63
CA PRO A 67 5.22 -0.15 -29.57
C PRO A 67 4.24 0.90 -29.03
N PRO A 68 2.96 0.89 -29.47
CA PRO A 68 1.97 1.86 -29.02
C PRO A 68 1.94 1.89 -27.49
N ASN A 69 2.16 3.08 -26.92
CA ASN A 69 2.28 3.25 -25.48
C ASN A 69 0.97 2.79 -24.83
N ARG A 70 1.02 1.71 -24.06
CA ARG A 70 -0.17 1.10 -23.45
C ARG A 70 -0.80 2.14 -22.51
N PRO A 71 -2.12 2.42 -22.61
CA PRO A 71 -2.77 3.30 -21.65
C PRO A 71 -2.51 2.80 -20.24
N GLU A 72 -2.08 3.68 -19.33
CA GLU A 72 -1.90 3.30 -17.94
C GLU A 72 -3.24 2.78 -17.38
N PRO A 73 -3.23 1.64 -16.67
CA PRO A 73 -4.45 1.12 -16.08
C PRO A 73 -5.00 2.15 -15.10
N SER A 74 -6.32 2.34 -15.11
CA SER A 74 -6.98 3.23 -14.15
C SER A 74 -6.55 2.87 -12.73
N SER A 75 -6.09 3.86 -11.96
CA SER A 75 -5.85 3.66 -10.55
C SER A 75 -7.18 3.49 -9.80
N GLY A 76 -7.17 2.64 -8.78
CA GLY A 76 -8.28 2.48 -7.85
C GLY A 76 -8.17 3.49 -6.70
N LEU A 77 -8.85 3.22 -5.59
CA LEU A 77 -8.77 4.05 -4.38
C LEU A 77 -7.32 4.23 -3.90
N GLU A 78 -6.82 5.47 -3.96
CA GLU A 78 -5.46 5.85 -3.55
C GLU A 78 -5.42 6.55 -2.20
N VAL A 79 -6.41 7.40 -1.89
CA VAL A 79 -6.46 8.17 -0.65
C VAL A 79 -7.87 8.14 -0.08
N LEU A 80 -7.97 7.89 1.22
CA LEU A 80 -9.19 8.05 2.00
C LEU A 80 -8.83 8.91 3.21
N GLU A 81 -9.48 10.06 3.35
CA GLU A 81 -9.26 10.98 4.45
C GLU A 81 -10.51 11.10 5.30
N THR A 82 -10.31 11.11 6.61
CA THR A 82 -11.34 11.31 7.64
C THR A 82 -10.87 12.39 8.59
N GLU A 83 -11.72 12.82 9.52
CA GLU A 83 -11.35 13.78 10.57
C GLU A 83 -10.20 13.27 11.47
N ASN A 84 -10.10 11.96 11.65
CA ASN A 84 -9.18 11.35 12.62
C ASN A 84 -7.89 10.80 11.98
N PHE A 85 -7.97 10.36 10.73
CA PHE A 85 -6.85 9.73 10.04
C PHE A 85 -6.97 9.89 8.53
N ARG A 86 -5.82 9.78 7.88
CA ARG A 86 -5.67 9.62 6.44
C ARG A 86 -5.10 8.24 6.15
N MET A 87 -5.74 7.51 5.25
CA MET A 87 -5.26 6.24 4.72
C MET A 87 -4.77 6.47 3.29
N GLN A 88 -3.52 6.12 3.04
CA GLN A 88 -2.93 6.14 1.71
C GLN A 88 -2.67 4.72 1.22
N CYS A 89 -3.13 4.42 0.01
CA CYS A 89 -2.96 3.17 -0.68
C CYS A 89 -1.91 3.30 -1.78
N PHE A 90 -0.82 2.56 -1.66
CA PHE A 90 0.14 2.35 -2.73
C PHE A 90 -0.06 0.95 -3.32
N ASN A 91 -0.56 0.89 -4.55
CA ASN A 91 -0.67 -0.36 -5.31
C ASN A 91 0.56 -0.55 -6.18
N THR A 92 1.26 -1.67 -5.98
CA THR A 92 2.43 -2.05 -6.77
C THR A 92 2.03 -2.61 -8.14
N LEU A 93 2.96 -2.61 -9.11
CA LEU A 93 2.74 -3.25 -10.41
C LEU A 93 2.48 -4.76 -10.30
N THR A 94 2.95 -5.42 -9.23
CA THR A 94 2.68 -6.83 -8.93
C THR A 94 1.32 -7.06 -8.27
N GLY A 95 0.55 -6.00 -7.99
CA GLY A 95 -0.80 -6.05 -7.43
C GLY A 95 -0.90 -6.06 -5.91
N THR A 96 0.24 -6.07 -5.20
CA THR A 96 0.31 -5.93 -3.74
C THR A 96 -0.01 -4.49 -3.34
N LYS A 97 -0.86 -4.31 -2.34
CA LYS A 97 -1.33 -3.00 -1.86
C LYS A 97 -0.80 -2.73 -0.46
N PHE A 98 -0.24 -1.55 -0.28
CA PHE A 98 0.24 -1.05 1.00
C PHE A 98 -0.73 0.03 1.45
N LEU A 99 -1.40 -0.17 2.58
CA LEU A 99 -2.25 0.83 3.21
C LEU A 99 -1.52 1.41 4.41
N LEU A 100 -1.17 2.68 4.32
CA LEU A 100 -0.52 3.41 5.39
C LEU A 100 -1.53 4.36 6.03
N PHE A 101 -1.78 4.17 7.32
CA PHE A 101 -2.65 5.04 8.09
C PHE A 101 -1.80 6.05 8.84
N THR A 102 -2.12 7.32 8.68
CA THR A 102 -1.42 8.44 9.28
C THR A 102 -2.42 9.44 9.84
N GLU A 103 -1.92 10.39 10.59
CA GLU A 103 -2.60 11.64 10.87
C GLU A 103 -2.80 12.42 9.56
N THR A 104 -3.84 13.26 9.50
CA THR A 104 -4.21 14.04 8.31
C THR A 104 -3.15 15.07 7.92
N THR A 105 -2.44 15.62 8.90
CA THR A 105 -1.37 16.61 8.71
C THR A 105 -0.01 16.00 8.36
N GLN A 106 0.10 14.67 8.33
CA GLN A 106 1.36 14.00 8.02
C GLN A 106 1.81 14.32 6.60
N THR A 107 3.03 14.85 6.46
CA THR A 107 3.65 15.14 5.17
C THR A 107 4.48 13.97 4.66
N ASN A 108 4.80 13.98 3.36
CA ASN A 108 5.71 13.01 2.72
C ASN A 108 5.27 11.54 2.86
N VAL A 109 3.96 11.29 2.92
CA VAL A 109 3.40 9.94 3.05
C VAL A 109 3.74 9.06 1.84
N ASP A 110 3.73 9.64 0.62
CA ASP A 110 4.18 8.97 -0.62
C ASP A 110 5.63 8.49 -0.57
N VAL A 111 6.54 9.31 -0.05
CA VAL A 111 7.95 8.95 0.09
C VAL A 111 8.10 7.85 1.15
N THR A 112 7.34 7.99 2.24
CA THR A 112 7.33 7.02 3.33
C THR A 112 6.88 5.65 2.85
N ILE A 113 5.76 5.57 2.12
CA ILE A 113 5.20 4.30 1.65
C ILE A 113 6.07 3.64 0.57
N LYS A 114 6.69 4.42 -0.32
CA LYS A 114 7.69 3.92 -1.28
C LYS A 114 8.89 3.30 -0.56
N ARG A 115 9.38 3.96 0.50
CA ARG A 115 10.49 3.41 1.29
C ARG A 115 10.11 2.13 2.03
N ILE A 116 8.87 2.01 2.51
CA ILE A 116 8.34 0.77 3.10
C ILE A 116 8.33 -0.35 2.05
N TYR A 117 7.95 -0.05 0.81
CA TYR A 117 8.00 -1.01 -0.29
C TYR A 117 9.43 -1.50 -0.58
N ASP A 118 10.43 -0.61 -0.56
CA ASP A 118 11.84 -1.03 -0.70
C ASP A 118 12.24 -2.02 0.41
N LEU A 119 11.87 -1.74 1.67
CA LEU A 119 12.14 -2.63 2.80
C LEU A 119 11.44 -3.99 2.61
N TYR A 120 10.21 -3.99 2.11
CA TYR A 120 9.49 -5.23 1.79
C TYR A 120 10.21 -6.02 0.69
N ALA A 121 10.62 -5.35 -0.39
CA ALA A 121 11.36 -5.99 -1.48
C ALA A 121 12.70 -6.58 -0.98
N ASP A 122 13.43 -5.85 -0.15
CA ASP A 122 14.75 -6.26 0.32
C ASP A 122 14.71 -7.39 1.36
N TYR A 123 13.77 -7.36 2.31
CA TYR A 123 13.78 -8.29 3.43
C TYR A 123 12.75 -9.41 3.31
N VAL A 124 11.64 -9.19 2.59
CA VAL A 124 10.58 -10.20 2.42
C VAL A 124 10.77 -10.92 1.10
N MET A 125 10.89 -10.22 -0.03
CA MET A 125 10.99 -10.87 -1.35
C MET A 125 12.31 -11.58 -1.59
N LYS A 126 13.40 -11.15 -0.93
CA LYS A 126 14.71 -11.83 -1.01
C LYS A 126 14.85 -12.97 0.00
N ASN A 127 13.86 -13.21 0.88
CA ASN A 127 13.91 -14.31 1.83
C ASN A 127 13.52 -15.62 1.13
N PRO A 128 14.43 -16.60 0.95
CA PRO A 128 14.14 -17.84 0.24
C PRO A 128 13.11 -18.73 0.96
N PHE A 129 12.85 -18.48 2.24
CA PHE A 129 11.85 -19.22 3.03
C PHE A 129 10.48 -18.56 3.04
N TYR A 130 10.32 -17.39 2.41
CA TYR A 130 9.03 -16.72 2.33
C TYR A 130 8.21 -17.26 1.16
N SER A 131 7.06 -17.86 1.48
CA SER A 131 6.06 -18.23 0.49
C SER A 131 5.20 -17.01 0.13
N LEU A 132 5.11 -16.71 -1.17
CA LEU A 132 4.27 -15.62 -1.67
C LEU A 132 2.81 -15.78 -1.24
N GLU A 133 2.10 -14.66 -1.11
CA GLU A 133 0.68 -14.58 -0.73
C GLU A 133 0.37 -15.04 0.71
N MET A 134 1.35 -15.54 1.46
CA MET A 134 1.20 -15.96 2.87
C MET A 134 1.55 -14.83 3.84
N PRO A 135 1.06 -14.89 5.10
CA PRO A 135 1.40 -13.90 6.12
C PRO A 135 2.92 -13.72 6.28
N ILE A 136 3.37 -12.48 6.30
CA ILE A 136 4.78 -12.12 6.43
C ILE A 136 5.22 -12.34 7.88
N ARG A 137 6.11 -13.31 8.08
CA ARG A 137 6.79 -13.58 9.35
C ARG A 137 8.29 -13.40 9.16
N CYS A 138 8.74 -12.15 9.16
CA CYS A 138 10.13 -11.78 8.92
C CYS A 138 10.60 -10.77 9.98
N ASP A 139 11.37 -11.24 10.96
CA ASP A 139 11.81 -10.42 12.09
C ASP A 139 12.73 -9.26 11.67
N ILE A 140 13.55 -9.50 10.64
CA ILE A 140 14.46 -8.47 10.10
C ILE A 140 13.64 -7.34 9.48
N PHE A 141 12.60 -7.67 8.70
CA PHE A 141 11.67 -6.70 8.13
C PHE A 141 10.99 -5.90 9.24
N ASP A 142 10.41 -6.57 10.24
CA ASP A 142 9.73 -5.94 11.37
C ASP A 142 10.62 -4.93 12.10
N ARG A 143 11.86 -5.32 12.41
CA ARG A 143 12.82 -4.46 13.11
C ARG A 143 13.22 -3.25 12.27
N LYS A 144 13.51 -3.43 10.98
CA LYS A 144 13.93 -2.35 10.08
C LYS A 144 12.79 -1.38 9.81
N LEU A 145 11.58 -1.91 9.59
CA LEU A 145 10.37 -1.11 9.46
C LEU A 145 10.09 -0.29 10.71
N LEU A 146 10.14 -0.90 11.89
CA LEU A 146 9.90 -0.19 13.15
C LEU A 146 10.93 0.92 13.39
N SER A 147 12.21 0.68 13.12
CA SER A 147 13.27 1.70 13.21
C SER A 147 12.95 2.88 12.29
N TYR A 148 12.61 2.60 11.03
CA TYR A 148 12.29 3.62 10.05
C TYR A 148 11.06 4.46 10.46
N ILE A 149 9.97 3.82 10.86
CA ILE A 149 8.75 4.54 11.26
C ILE A 149 8.96 5.36 12.53
N ARG A 150 9.78 4.89 13.49
CA ARG A 150 10.14 5.68 14.68
C ARG A 150 10.88 6.96 14.30
N GLU A 151 11.81 6.90 13.35
CA GLU A 151 12.50 8.10 12.86
C GLU A 151 11.55 9.09 12.20
N ILE A 152 10.52 8.60 11.48
CA ILE A 152 9.49 9.46 10.87
C ILE A 152 8.57 10.07 11.93
N ASN A 153 8.17 9.31 12.94
CA ASN A 153 7.25 9.77 13.98
C ASN A 153 7.90 10.70 15.01
N ASN A 154 9.23 10.69 15.14
CA ASN A 154 9.98 11.55 16.06
C ASN A 154 10.42 12.89 15.44
N ARG A 155 10.12 13.12 14.17
CA ARG A 155 10.35 14.40 13.48
C ARG A 155 9.13 15.29 13.58
#